data_AF-A0A7Y3UIX7-F1
#
_entry.id   AF-A0A7Y3UIX7-F1
#
_cell.length_a   1.000
_cell.length_b   1.000
_cell.length_c   1.000
_cell.angle_alpha   90.00
_cell.angle_beta   90.00
_cell.angle_gamma   90.00
#
_symmetry.space_group_name_H-M   'P 1'
#
loop_
_entity.id
_entity.type
_entity.pdbx_description
1 polymer ?
#
loop_
_entity_poly.entity_id
_entity_poly.type
_entity_poly.pdbx_seq_one_letter_code
_entity_poly.pdbx_strand_id
1 'polypeptide(L)'
;MIISHKHKFIFIKTRKTAGTSIEIALSKICGDQDVISPISHKDELYRQELGFLGPQNFKVPFKRYTKLDWYRFFRYRKRIIFYHHMPATEIKRYVGDEVWDGYYKSLVSDKRN
;
A
#
# COMPACT_ATOMS: atom_id res chain seq x y z
N MET A 1 -1.97 -1.45 3.28
CA MET A 1 -1.76 -2.14 2.01
C MET A 1 -0.27 -2.45 1.80
N ILE A 2 0.04 -3.49 1.03
CA ILE A 2 1.43 -3.81 0.61
C ILE A 2 1.50 -4.02 -0.89
N ILE A 3 2.58 -3.55 -1.54
CA ILE A 3 2.96 -3.94 -2.90
C ILE A 3 4.34 -4.57 -2.79
N SER A 4 4.44 -5.88 -2.99
CA SER A 4 5.72 -6.57 -3.04
C SER A 4 6.17 -6.72 -4.49
N HIS A 5 7.18 -5.95 -4.87
CA HIS A 5 7.89 -6.11 -6.12
C HIS A 5 8.78 -7.36 -6.10
N LYS A 6 9.36 -7.67 -4.94
CA LYS A 6 10.16 -8.89 -4.73
C LYS A 6 9.38 -10.18 -5.03
N HIS A 7 8.13 -10.27 -4.55
CA HIS A 7 7.29 -11.47 -4.67
C HIS A 7 6.13 -11.32 -5.66
N LYS A 8 6.06 -10.19 -6.39
CA LYS A 8 5.03 -9.86 -7.38
C LYS A 8 3.60 -10.03 -6.86
N PHE A 9 3.29 -9.43 -5.71
CA PHE A 9 1.91 -9.38 -5.19
C PHE A 9 1.49 -7.98 -4.74
N ILE A 10 0.17 -7.75 -4.73
CA ILE A 10 -0.48 -6.58 -4.15
C ILE A 10 -1.47 -7.08 -3.11
N PHE A 11 -1.25 -6.72 -1.85
CA PHE A 11 -2.19 -6.95 -0.75
C PHE A 11 -3.08 -5.72 -0.58
N ILE A 12 -4.34 -5.86 -0.97
CA ILE A 12 -5.33 -4.79 -0.94
C ILE A 12 -6.24 -5.01 0.27
N LYS A 13 -6.16 -4.12 1.24
CA LYS A 13 -6.98 -4.20 2.43
C LYS A 13 -8.34 -3.54 2.19
N THR A 14 -9.40 -4.34 2.31
CA THR A 14 -10.77 -3.81 2.32
C THR A 14 -11.23 -3.45 3.75
N ARG A 15 -12.36 -2.76 3.87
CA ARG A 15 -12.83 -2.18 5.14
C ARG A 15 -13.35 -3.30 6.08
N LYS A 16 -12.98 -3.24 7.36
CA LYS A 16 -13.44 -4.11 8.47
C LYS A 16 -13.04 -5.60 8.40
N THR A 17 -11.79 -5.89 8.03
CA THR A 17 -11.19 -7.24 8.19
C THR A 17 -10.02 -7.21 9.16
N ALA A 18 -9.64 -8.40 9.67
CA ALA A 18 -8.35 -8.64 10.33
C ALA A 18 -7.12 -8.42 9.41
N GLY A 19 -7.25 -7.61 8.36
CA GLY A 19 -6.17 -7.34 7.41
C GLY A 19 -4.97 -6.59 8.01
N THR A 20 -5.08 -6.02 9.22
CA THR A 20 -3.91 -5.38 9.87
C THR A 20 -2.88 -6.43 10.26
N SER A 21 -3.32 -7.53 10.88
CA SER A 21 -2.40 -8.59 11.30
C SER A 21 -1.76 -9.28 10.10
N ILE A 22 -2.51 -9.47 9.01
CA ILE A 22 -1.98 -10.00 7.75
C ILE A 22 -0.96 -9.02 7.14
N GLU A 23 -1.25 -7.72 7.13
CA GLU A 23 -0.30 -6.71 6.63
C GLU A 23 0.99 -6.69 7.43
N ILE A 24 0.92 -6.74 8.77
CA ILE A 24 2.08 -6.83 9.65
C ILE A 24 2.86 -8.13 9.37
N ALA A 25 2.17 -9.27 9.28
CA ALA A 25 2.81 -10.56 9.02
C ALA A 25 3.49 -10.62 7.63
N LEU A 26 2.91 -9.97 6.62
CA LEU A 26 3.48 -9.88 5.27
C LEU A 26 4.63 -8.87 5.19
N SER A 27 4.68 -7.86 6.05
CA SER A 27 5.75 -6.86 6.00
C SER A 27 7.12 -7.47 6.25
N LYS A 28 7.22 -8.54 7.05
CA LYS A 28 8.49 -9.24 7.35
C LYS A 28 9.18 -9.84 6.12
N ILE A 29 8.43 -10.20 5.08
CA ILE A 29 8.98 -10.86 3.86
C ILE A 29 9.25 -9.88 2.72
N CYS A 30 8.90 -8.60 2.91
CA CYS A 30 9.06 -7.57 1.88
C CYS A 30 10.54 -7.28 1.59
N GLY A 31 10.82 -6.86 0.35
CA GLY A 31 12.11 -6.34 -0.09
C GLY A 31 12.27 -4.84 0.18
N ASP A 32 13.45 -4.33 -0.13
CA ASP A 32 13.86 -2.92 -0.02
C ASP A 32 13.07 -1.97 -0.93
N GLN A 33 12.66 -2.44 -2.12
CA GLN A 33 11.87 -1.65 -3.08
C GLN A 33 10.36 -1.77 -2.84
N ASP A 34 9.92 -2.69 -1.99
CA ASP A 34 8.51 -2.96 -1.76
C ASP A 34 7.81 -1.77 -1.07
N VAL A 35 6.53 -1.59 -1.36
CA VAL A 35 5.71 -0.54 -0.76
C VAL A 35 5.01 -1.09 0.47
N ILE A 36 5.25 -0.45 1.61
CA ILE A 36 4.59 -0.76 2.87
C ILE A 36 3.91 0.53 3.34
N SER A 37 2.58 0.57 3.30
CA SER A 37 1.84 1.75 3.73
C SER A 37 1.90 1.95 5.25
N PRO A 38 1.84 3.19 5.76
CA PRO A 38 1.66 3.44 7.18
C PRO A 38 0.32 2.89 7.69
N ILE A 39 0.34 2.29 8.87
CA ILE A 39 -0.85 1.85 9.63
C ILE A 39 -1.04 2.71 10.89
N SER A 40 -1.95 2.33 11.79
CA SER A 40 -2.19 3.11 13.01
C SER A 40 -0.94 3.12 13.89
N HIS A 41 -0.71 4.19 14.65
CA HIS A 41 0.49 4.31 15.50
C HIS A 41 0.66 3.11 16.45
N LYS A 42 -0.43 2.62 17.05
CA LYS A 42 -0.42 1.44 17.92
C LYS A 42 0.04 0.19 17.17
N ASP A 43 -0.45 -0.01 15.94
CA ASP A 43 -0.09 -1.17 15.13
C ASP A 43 1.36 -1.08 14.61
N GLU A 44 1.87 0.13 14.38
CA GLU A 44 3.29 0.37 14.04
C GLU A 44 4.22 -0.01 15.18
N LEU A 45 3.88 0.36 16.43
CA LEU A 45 4.65 -0.04 17.60
C LEU A 45 4.70 -1.57 17.72
N TYR A 46 3.55 -2.24 17.58
CA TYR A 46 3.48 -3.69 17.60
C TYR A 46 4.30 -4.33 16.46
N ARG A 47 4.26 -3.76 15.25
CA ARG A 47 5.07 -4.21 14.13
C ARG A 47 6.58 -4.08 14.40
N GLN A 48 6.99 -3.00 15.05
CA GLN A 48 8.38 -2.76 15.45
C GLN A 48 8.83 -3.72 16.56
N GLU A 49 7.99 -3.99 17.55
CA GLU A 49 8.25 -4.97 18.62
C GLU A 49 8.53 -6.38 18.06
N LEU A 50 7.85 -6.74 16.97
CA LEU A 50 8.08 -8.00 16.24
C LEU A 50 9.37 -8.00 15.38
N GLY A 51 10.07 -6.86 15.28
CA GLY A 51 11.25 -6.71 14.42
C GLY A 51 10.92 -6.73 12.92
N PHE A 52 9.67 -6.44 12.53
CA PHE A 52 9.24 -6.48 11.13
C PHE A 52 9.43 -5.13 10.44
N LEU A 53 9.44 -5.14 9.11
CA LEU A 53 9.65 -3.93 8.31
C LEU A 53 8.50 -2.92 8.49
N GLY A 54 8.89 -1.66 8.76
CA GLY A 54 8.00 -0.51 8.92
C GLY A 54 7.55 0.12 7.59
N PRO A 55 6.93 1.31 7.61
CA PRO A 55 6.47 1.97 6.40
C PRO A 55 7.64 2.38 5.51
N GLN A 56 7.58 2.03 4.22
CA GLN A 56 8.60 2.36 3.23
C GLN A 56 7.99 2.50 1.84
N ASN A 57 8.65 3.28 0.97
CA ASN A 57 8.29 3.49 -0.43
C ASN A 57 6.83 3.87 -0.71
N PHE A 58 6.10 4.34 0.30
CA PHE A 58 4.66 4.62 0.23
C PHE A 58 4.31 5.93 -0.46
N LYS A 59 5.29 6.73 -0.90
CA LYS A 59 5.03 7.95 -1.67
C LYS A 59 4.95 7.61 -3.16
N VAL A 60 3.82 7.90 -3.79
CA VAL A 60 3.62 7.63 -5.22
C VAL A 60 4.67 8.40 -6.03
N PRO A 61 5.47 7.75 -6.90
CA PRO A 61 6.47 8.42 -7.74
C PRO A 61 5.86 9.50 -8.62
N PHE A 62 6.53 10.65 -8.77
CA PHE A 62 6.02 11.77 -9.58
C PHE A 62 5.78 11.40 -11.05
N LYS A 63 6.51 10.41 -11.59
CA LYS A 63 6.27 9.87 -12.94
C LYS A 63 4.87 9.28 -13.14
N ARG A 64 4.15 9.00 -12.05
CA ARG A 64 2.77 8.48 -12.05
C ARG A 64 1.72 9.58 -11.84
N TYR A 65 2.12 10.84 -11.70
CA TYR A 65 1.19 11.94 -11.45
C TYR A 65 0.51 12.34 -12.75
N THR A 66 -0.81 12.47 -12.71
CA THR A 66 -1.59 13.08 -13.78
C THR A 66 -1.47 14.61 -13.73
N LYS A 67 -1.95 15.31 -14.77
CA LYS A 67 -2.05 16.78 -14.76
C LYS A 67 -2.85 17.30 -13.56
N LEU A 68 -3.90 16.57 -13.17
CA LEU A 68 -4.73 16.90 -12.00
C LEU A 68 -3.97 16.70 -10.68
N ASP A 69 -3.15 15.65 -10.58
CA ASP A 69 -2.33 15.39 -9.39
C ASP A 69 -1.26 16.47 -9.22
N TRP A 70 -0.64 16.91 -10.32
CA TRP A 70 0.27 18.05 -10.31
C TRP A 70 -0.42 19.34 -9.86
N TYR A 71 -1.60 19.64 -10.40
CA TYR A 71 -2.39 20.79 -9.95
C TYR A 71 -2.66 20.75 -8.44
N ARG A 72 -3.10 19.59 -7.92
CA ARG A 72 -3.33 19.37 -6.48
C ARG A 72 -2.04 19.51 -5.67
N PHE A 73 -0.93 18.98 -6.17
CA PHE A 73 0.37 19.10 -5.52
C PHE A 73 0.80 20.57 -5.41
N PHE A 74 0.65 21.38 -6.46
CA PHE A 74 1.02 22.80 -6.38
C PHE A 74 0.09 23.61 -5.47
N ARG A 75 -1.20 23.27 -5.43
CA ARG A 75 -2.19 23.95 -4.57
C ARG A 75 -2.04 23.60 -3.08
N TYR A 76 -1.84 22.33 -2.75
CA TYR A 76 -1.86 21.84 -1.37
C TYR A 76 -0.48 21.47 -0.82
N ARG A 77 0.56 21.44 -1.67
CA ARG A 77 1.94 21.03 -1.35
C ARG A 77 2.04 19.66 -0.69
N LYS A 78 1.05 18.79 -0.93
CA LYS A 78 0.94 17.46 -0.34
C LYS A 78 1.20 16.37 -1.38
N ARG A 79 2.14 15.46 -1.08
CA ARG A 79 2.37 14.28 -1.91
C ARG A 79 1.27 13.24 -1.73
N ILE A 80 0.96 12.58 -2.84
CA ILE A 80 0.11 11.39 -2.85
C ILE A 80 0.89 10.22 -2.25
N ILE A 81 0.24 9.50 -1.36
CA ILE A 81 0.79 8.31 -0.71
C ILE A 81 -0.15 7.12 -0.93
N PHE A 82 0.43 5.93 -1.02
CA PHE A 82 -0.27 4.68 -0.81
C PHE A 82 -0.66 4.59 0.66
N TYR A 83 -1.96 4.69 0.95
CA TYR A 83 -2.51 4.61 2.30
C TYR A 83 -3.17 3.26 2.52
N HIS A 84 -3.29 2.89 3.79
CA HIS A 84 -3.73 1.58 4.25
C HIS A 84 -5.02 1.04 3.62
N HIS A 85 -6.00 1.91 3.33
CA HIS A 85 -7.31 1.58 2.74
C HIS A 85 -7.51 2.10 1.31
N MET A 86 -6.43 2.26 0.54
CA MET A 86 -6.53 2.75 -0.83
C MET A 86 -7.36 1.79 -1.71
N PRO A 87 -8.39 2.26 -2.44
CA PRO A 87 -9.17 1.44 -3.34
C PRO A 87 -8.32 0.81 -4.44
N ALA A 88 -8.69 -0.40 -4.88
CA ALA A 88 -8.03 -1.13 -5.95
C ALA A 88 -7.86 -0.31 -7.24
N THR A 89 -8.87 0.46 -7.62
CA THR A 89 -8.85 1.34 -8.80
C THR A 89 -7.79 2.45 -8.68
N GLU A 90 -7.64 3.03 -7.49
CA GLU A 90 -6.64 4.05 -7.23
C GLU A 90 -5.23 3.45 -7.17
N ILE A 91 -5.08 2.27 -6.56
CA ILE A 91 -3.80 1.53 -6.58
C ILE A 91 -3.39 1.26 -8.03
N LYS A 92 -4.28 0.67 -8.84
CA LYS A 92 -4.04 0.37 -10.26
C LYS A 92 -3.52 1.60 -11.01
N ARG A 93 -4.18 2.75 -10.85
CA ARG A 93 -3.78 4.00 -11.48
C ARG A 93 -2.32 4.37 -11.18
N TYR A 94 -1.88 4.22 -9.94
CA TYR A 94 -0.53 4.64 -9.55
C TYR A 94 0.55 3.58 -9.78
N VAL A 95 0.23 2.29 -9.67
CA VAL A 95 1.22 1.23 -9.96
C VAL A 95 1.43 1.05 -11.47
N GLY A 96 0.41 1.34 -12.28
CA GLY A 96 0.40 1.15 -13.73
C GLY A 96 0.01 -0.27 -14.14
N ASP A 97 -0.42 -0.43 -15.39
CA ASP A 97 -0.97 -1.70 -15.91
C ASP A 97 0.02 -2.86 -15.85
N GLU A 98 1.29 -2.63 -16.21
CA GLU A 98 2.34 -3.67 -16.16
C GLU A 98 2.46 -4.34 -14.78
N VAL A 99 2.54 -3.54 -13.71
CA VAL A 99 2.61 -4.04 -12.34
C VAL A 99 1.28 -4.66 -11.94
N TRP A 100 0.17 -4.00 -12.26
CA TRP A 100 -1.16 -4.47 -11.88
C TRP A 100 -1.51 -5.84 -12.50
N ASP A 101 -1.21 -6.02 -13.77
CA ASP A 101 -1.54 -7.23 -14.53
C ASP A 101 -0.54 -8.34 -14.23
N GLY A 102 0.75 -8.01 -14.05
CA GLY A 102 1.80 -8.98 -13.76
C GLY A 102 1.86 -9.50 -12.31
N TYR A 103 1.12 -8.89 -11.39
CA TYR A 103 1.20 -9.23 -9.95
C TYR A 103 -0.05 -9.99 -9.52
N TYR A 104 0.10 -10.87 -8.52
CA TYR A 104 -1.04 -11.49 -7.85
C TYR A 104 -1.75 -10.46 -6.95
N LYS A 105 -3.09 -10.40 -6.99
CA LYS A 105 -3.87 -9.50 -6.13
C LYS A 105 -4.53 -10.32 -5.03
N SER A 106 -4.08 -10.13 -3.79
CA SER A 106 -4.74 -10.73 -2.63
C SER A 106 -5.73 -9.74 -2.03
N LEU A 107 -7.00 -10.12 -1.98
CA LEU A 107 -8.09 -9.36 -1.40
C LEU A 107 -8.60 -10.11 -0.17
N VAL A 108 -8.56 -9.45 0.98
CA VAL A 108 -9.24 -9.93 2.18
C VAL A 108 -10.45 -9.06 2.40
N SER A 109 -11.63 -9.60 2.11
CA SER A 109 -12.93 -8.98 2.37
C SER A 109 -13.76 -9.83 3.32
N ASP A 110 -14.30 -9.19 4.36
CA ASP A 110 -15.31 -9.79 5.22
C ASP A 110 -16.63 -9.75 4.45
N LYS A 111 -17.08 -10.91 3.95
CA LYS A 111 -18.44 -11.05 3.40
C LYS A 111 -19.39 -11.01 4.59
N ARG A 112 -19.77 -9.81 5.03
CA ARG A 112 -21.00 -9.67 5.81
C ARG A 112 -22.17 -9.77 4.84
N ASN A 113 -22.83 -10.93 4.87
CA ASN A 113 -24.18 -11.14 4.35
C ASN A 113 -25.15 -10.14 4.99
#